data_AF-B8I3E8-F1
#
_entry.id   AF-B8I3E8-F1
#
_cell.length_a   1.000
_cell.length_b   1.000
_cell.length_c   1.000
_cell.angle_alpha   90.00
_cell.angle_beta   90.00
_cell.angle_gamma   90.00
#
_symmetry.space_group_name_H-M   'P 1'
#
loop_
_entity.id
_entity.type
_entity.pdbx_description
1 polymer ?
#
loop_
_entity_poly.entity_id
_entity_poly.type
_entity_poly.pdbx_seq_one_letter_code
_entity_poly.pdbx_strand_id
1 'polypeptide(L)'
;MPRKTRFKQWRLYRLKIILVSVVFVLIIIFGLLAVDYNKSYIYYGEPKMEMLQITSVKPDIYRVTFLSNYFDLNLKYLKDNIFKIRAFFITDK
;
A
#
# COMPACT_ATOMS: atom_id res chain seq x y z
N MET A 1 7.68 -5.90 -41.39
CA MET A 1 6.68 -6.32 -40.37
C MET A 1 5.40 -5.50 -40.54
N PRO A 2 4.22 -6.13 -40.57
CA PRO A 2 2.95 -5.44 -40.77
C PRO A 2 2.66 -4.43 -39.63
N ARG A 3 2.12 -3.25 -39.97
CA ARG A 3 1.90 -2.13 -39.03
C ARG A 3 1.17 -2.54 -37.73
N LYS A 4 0.19 -3.45 -37.84
CA LYS A 4 -0.59 -4.00 -36.71
C LYS A 4 0.26 -4.81 -35.71
N THR A 5 1.27 -5.55 -36.17
CA THR A 5 2.14 -6.34 -35.26
C THR A 5 3.08 -5.43 -34.46
N ARG A 6 3.53 -4.31 -35.06
CA ARG A 6 4.37 -3.30 -34.40
C ARG A 6 3.66 -2.61 -33.23
N PHE A 7 2.39 -2.24 -33.39
CA PHE A 7 1.60 -1.64 -32.30
C PHE A 7 1.33 -2.62 -31.15
N LYS A 8 1.07 -3.90 -31.46
CA LYS A 8 0.88 -4.95 -30.45
C LYS A 8 2.17 -5.20 -29.64
N GLN A 9 3.31 -5.29 -30.32
CA GLN A 9 4.61 -5.42 -29.66
C GLN A 9 4.91 -4.22 -28.75
N TRP A 10 4.65 -3.00 -29.20
CA TRP A 10 4.89 -1.80 -28.40
C TRP A 10 4.09 -1.76 -27.09
N ARG A 11 2.82 -2.17 -27.11
CA ARG A 11 2.01 -2.28 -25.88
C ARG A 11 2.59 -3.30 -24.90
N LEU A 12 3.02 -4.46 -25.41
CA LEU A 12 3.64 -5.50 -24.57
C LEU A 12 4.97 -5.04 -23.98
N TYR A 13 5.81 -4.33 -24.75
CA TYR A 13 7.05 -3.76 -24.24
C TYR A 13 6.81 -2.72 -23.15
N ARG A 14 5.83 -1.82 -23.32
CA ARG A 14 5.44 -0.88 -22.26
C ARG A 14 5.00 -1.60 -20.98
N LEU A 15 4.18 -2.64 -21.10
CA LEU A 15 3.72 -3.42 -19.95
C LEU A 15 4.89 -4.12 -19.26
N LYS A 16 5.82 -4.71 -20.02
CA LYS A 16 7.06 -5.30 -19.47
C LYS A 16 7.89 -4.27 -18.71
N ILE A 17 8.08 -3.07 -19.26
CA ILE A 17 8.83 -1.99 -18.60
C ILE A 17 8.15 -1.61 -17.28
N ILE A 18 6.83 -1.37 -17.30
CA ILE A 18 6.07 -1.05 -16.09
C ILE A 18 6.21 -2.17 -15.05
N LEU A 19 6.11 -3.43 -15.47
CA LEU A 19 6.22 -4.58 -14.57
C LEU A 19 7.62 -4.67 -13.94
N VAL A 20 8.67 -4.50 -14.73
CA VAL A 20 10.06 -4.48 -14.22
C VAL A 20 10.26 -3.30 -13.26
N SER A 21 9.76 -2.11 -13.60
CA SER A 21 9.83 -0.95 -12.72
C SER A 21 9.09 -1.17 -11.41
N VAL A 22 7.90 -1.77 -11.43
CA VAL A 22 7.14 -2.12 -10.22
C VAL A 22 7.90 -3.12 -9.36
N VAL A 23 8.45 -4.18 -9.96
CA VAL A 23 9.26 -5.17 -9.23
C VAL A 23 10.49 -4.52 -8.60
N PHE A 24 11.18 -3.64 -9.32
CA PHE A 24 12.32 -2.90 -8.79
C PHE A 24 11.95 -2.04 -7.57
N VAL A 25 10.83 -1.30 -7.65
CA VAL A 25 10.33 -0.50 -6.51
C VAL A 25 9.98 -1.40 -5.32
N LEU A 26 9.35 -2.55 -5.56
CA LEU A 26 9.05 -3.51 -4.50
C LEU A 26 10.32 -4.03 -3.81
N ILE A 27 11.36 -4.37 -4.58
CA ILE A 27 12.65 -4.82 -4.03
C ILE A 27 13.24 -3.76 -3.10
N ILE A 28 13.20 -2.49 -3.49
CA ILE A 28 13.67 -1.38 -2.65
C ILE A 28 12.86 -1.30 -1.35
N ILE A 29 11.53 -1.34 -1.45
CA ILE A 29 10.65 -1.26 -0.28
C ILE A 29 10.90 -2.41 0.69
N PHE A 30 10.96 -3.65 0.19
CA PHE A 30 11.23 -4.82 1.03
C PHE A 30 12.63 -4.79 1.63
N GLY A 31 13.63 -4.32 0.88
CA GLY A 31 14.98 -4.13 1.39
C GLY A 31 15.02 -3.16 2.57
N LEU A 32 14.33 -2.02 2.45
CA LEU A 32 14.21 -1.04 3.55
C LEU A 32 13.49 -1.62 4.77
N LEU A 33 12.38 -2.33 4.56
CA LEU A 33 11.64 -2.99 5.65
C LEU A 33 12.48 -4.07 6.36
N ALA A 34 13.26 -4.86 5.62
CA ALA A 34 14.12 -5.88 6.19
C ALA A 34 15.24 -5.28 7.05
N VAL A 35 15.83 -4.17 6.59
CA VAL A 35 16.84 -3.42 7.36
C VAL A 35 16.22 -2.82 8.62
N ASP A 36 15.03 -2.22 8.51
CA ASP A 36 14.31 -1.63 9.65
C ASP A 36 13.96 -2.68 10.72
N TYR A 37 13.44 -3.83 10.28
CA TYR A 37 13.12 -4.95 11.15
C TYR A 37 14.36 -5.47 11.91
N ASN A 38 15.48 -5.64 11.21
CA ASN A 38 16.71 -6.13 11.82
C ASN A 38 17.32 -5.10 12.78
N LYS A 39 17.30 -3.82 12.38
CA LYS A 39 17.70 -2.71 13.25
C LYS A 39 16.88 -2.72 14.54
N SER A 40 15.55 -2.76 14.46
CA SER A 40 14.71 -2.78 15.66
C SER A 40 15.03 -3.95 16.58
N TYR A 41 15.30 -5.13 16.02
CA TYR A 41 15.67 -6.31 16.82
C TYR A 41 16.95 -6.07 17.63
N ILE A 42 17.96 -5.44 17.02
CA ILE A 42 19.22 -5.10 17.69
C ILE A 42 19.03 -4.02 18.78
N TYR A 43 18.23 -2.98 18.49
CA TYR A 43 18.09 -1.83 19.39
C TYR A 43 17.12 -2.07 20.55
N TYR A 44 16.04 -2.83 20.33
CA TYR A 44 14.96 -2.98 21.32
C TYR A 44 14.75 -4.42 21.79
N GLY A 45 15.51 -5.39 21.27
CA GLY A 45 15.37 -6.81 21.59
C GLY A 45 14.09 -7.46 21.04
N GLU A 46 13.23 -6.68 20.40
CA GLU A 46 11.98 -7.12 19.81
C GLU A 46 11.88 -6.65 18.36
N PRO A 47 11.40 -7.51 17.45
CA PRO A 47 11.17 -7.11 16.08
C PRO A 47 9.98 -6.15 15.98
N LYS A 48 10.24 -4.88 15.65
CA LYS A 48 9.22 -3.88 15.38
C LYS A 48 9.51 -3.24 14.02
N MET A 49 8.48 -3.06 13.21
CA MET A 49 8.58 -2.19 12.04
C MET A 49 8.39 -0.76 12.55
N GLU A 50 9.46 0.05 12.56
CA GLU A 50 9.40 1.47 12.93
C GLU A 50 8.99 2.32 11.72
N MET A 51 9.39 1.90 10.52
CA MET A 51 9.12 2.61 9.28
C MET A 51 7.65 2.59 8.87
N LEU A 52 6.86 1.61 9.30
CA LEU A 52 5.43 1.53 9.02
C LEU A 52 4.69 1.01 10.25
N GLN A 53 3.98 1.91 10.94
CA GLN A 53 3.16 1.56 12.10
C GLN A 53 1.74 2.08 11.93
N ILE A 54 0.77 1.24 12.28
CA ILE A 54 -0.64 1.63 12.34
C ILE A 54 -1.08 1.46 13.78
N THR A 55 -1.41 2.58 14.45
CA THR A 55 -1.84 2.59 15.85
C THR A 55 -3.23 3.22 15.97
N SER A 56 -4.09 2.64 16.81
CA SER A 56 -5.39 3.21 17.12
C SER A 56 -5.21 4.32 18.15
N VAL A 57 -5.57 5.56 17.80
CA VAL A 57 -5.41 6.72 18.71
C VAL A 57 -6.73 7.05 19.40
N LYS A 58 -7.85 6.91 18.69
CA LYS A 58 -9.23 7.17 19.15
C LYS A 58 -10.20 6.24 18.41
N PRO A 59 -11.46 6.10 18.88
CA PRO A 59 -12.49 5.42 18.11
C PRO A 59 -12.56 6.02 16.69
N ASP A 60 -12.41 5.16 15.68
CA ASP A 60 -12.42 5.53 14.25
C ASP A 60 -11.26 6.41 13.76
N ILE A 61 -10.20 6.61 14.55
CA ILE A 61 -8.99 7.33 14.12
C ILE A 61 -7.76 6.44 14.28
N TYR A 62 -7.15 6.11 13.15
CA TYR A 62 -5.92 5.33 13.06
C TYR A 62 -4.76 6.22 12.64
N ARG A 63 -3.69 6.25 13.43
CA ARG A 63 -2.44 6.90 13.04
C ARG A 63 -1.60 5.95 12.23
N VAL A 64 -1.28 6.35 11.01
CA VAL A 64 -0.31 5.66 10.16
C VAL A 64 0.98 6.46 10.21
N THR A 65 2.01 5.86 10.77
CA THR A 65 3.37 6.41 10.78
C THR A 65 4.14 5.76 9.64
N PHE A 66 4.70 6.57 8.74
CA PHE A 66 5.57 6.18 7.64
C PHE A 66 6.86 7.02 7.65
N LEU A 67 8.03 6.38 7.76
CA LEU A 67 9.34 7.06 7.74
C LEU A 67 9.43 8.30 8.67
N SER A 68 8.96 8.18 9.91
CA SER A 68 8.86 9.26 10.91
C SER A 68 7.82 10.36 10.63
N ASN A 69 7.18 10.36 9.47
CA ASN A 69 5.98 11.15 9.24
C ASN A 69 4.76 10.37 9.71
N TYR A 70 3.76 11.06 10.28
CA TYR A 70 2.52 10.42 10.66
C TYR A 70 1.34 11.16 10.03
N PHE A 71 0.32 10.40 9.67
CA PHE A 71 -0.97 10.94 9.28
C PHE A 71 -2.09 10.18 9.99
N ASP A 72 -3.10 10.91 10.41
CA ASP A 72 -4.25 10.35 11.11
C ASP A 72 -5.37 10.06 10.09
N LEU A 73 -5.64 8.78 9.85
CA LEU A 73 -6.77 8.30 9.06
C LEU A 73 -8.03 8.32 9.90
N ASN A 74 -8.95 9.21 9.56
CA ASN A 74 -10.30 9.24 10.14
C ASN A 74 -11.24 8.34 9.33
N LEU A 75 -11.58 7.17 9.88
CA LEU A 75 -12.47 6.19 9.29
C LEU A 75 -13.95 6.44 9.59
N LYS A 76 -14.31 7.48 10.36
CA LYS A 76 -15.70 7.80 10.71
C LYS A 76 -16.58 7.94 9.46
N TYR A 77 -16.09 8.69 8.48
CA TYR A 77 -16.81 8.91 7.22
C TYR A 77 -16.74 7.71 6.26
N LEU A 78 -15.72 6.87 6.41
CA LEU A 78 -15.59 5.64 5.63
C LEU A 78 -16.62 4.60 6.08
N LYS A 79 -16.88 4.48 7.39
CA LYS A 79 -17.93 3.62 7.94
C LYS A 79 -19.32 4.03 7.45
N ASP A 80 -19.65 5.32 7.50
CA ASP A 80 -20.93 5.83 7.01
C ASP A 80 -21.13 5.55 5.50
N ASN A 81 -20.07 5.73 4.70
CA ASN A 81 -20.15 5.45 3.26
C ASN A 81 -20.25 3.95 2.96
N ILE A 82 -19.52 3.10 3.69
CA ILE A 82 -19.63 1.64 3.58
C ILE A 82 -21.06 1.20 3.94
N PHE A 83 -21.66 1.75 4.98
CA PHE A 83 -23.04 1.44 5.36
C PHE A 83 -24.05 1.88 4.29
N LYS A 84 -23.88 3.07 3.70
CA LYS A 84 -24.73 3.53 2.59
C LYS A 84 -24.61 2.64 1.35
N ILE A 85 -23.39 2.25 0.99
CA ILE A 85 -23.16 1.34 -0.15
C ILE A 85 -23.76 -0.04 0.13
N ARG A 86 -23.58 -0.56 1.35
CA ARG A 86 -24.17 -1.83 1.76
C ARG A 86 -25.69 -1.78 1.74
N ALA A 87 -26.29 -0.69 2.22
CA ALA A 87 -27.73 -0.48 2.14
C ALA A 87 -28.21 -0.43 0.68
N PHE A 88 -27.49 0.28 -0.19
CA PHE A 88 -27.78 0.31 -1.63
C PHE A 88 -27.83 -1.10 -2.25
N PHE A 89 -26.87 -1.97 -1.92
CA PHE A 89 -26.85 -3.35 -2.41
C PHE A 89 -27.85 -4.30 -1.74
N ILE A 90 -28.37 -3.96 -0.55
CA ILE A 90 -29.37 -4.77 0.17
C ILE A 90 -30.80 -4.39 -0.24
N THR A 91 -31.05 -3.11 -0.57
CA THR A 91 -32.36 -2.63 -1.02
C THR A 91 -32.72 -3.06 -2.43
N ASP A 92 -31.75 -3.54 -3.22
CA ASP A 92 -31.94 -4.08 -4.57
C ASP A 92 -32.30 -5.59 -4.59
N LYS A 93 -32.78 -6.15 -3.47
CA LYS A 93 -33.29 -7.53 -3.36
C LYS A 93 -34.76 -7.58 -2.94
#